data_AF-A0A927JED6-F1
#
_entry.id   AF-A0A927JED6-F1
#
_cell.length_a   1.000
_cell.length_b   1.000
_cell.length_c   1.000
_cell.angle_alpha   90.00
_cell.angle_beta   90.00
_cell.angle_gamma   90.00
#
_symmetry.space_group_name_H-M   'P 1'
#
loop_
_entity.id
_entity.type
_entity.pdbx_description
1 polymer ?
#
loop_
_entity_poly.entity_id
_entity_poly.type
_entity_poly.pdbx_seq_one_letter_code
_entity_poly.pdbx_strand_id
1 'polypeptide(L)'
;MLELAVLGLLKESPMHGYELRKRLTELLGPFRAFSYGSLYPTLRRMQADGLIAEDPLNEGQGLRRRARKVYEVTEAGHARFADLVANTGPQNYSDDGFGVHLAFFNRTPADARIRILEGRRRQVEERRESLRETIARMSGHDRYTRQLHQLSLESSEREVRWLNELISTETAPQSHNSTTPPSELHQTEGEPDHG
;
A
#
# COMPACT_ATOMS: atom_id res chain seq x y z
N MET A 1 1.58 -9.81 -1.41
CA MET A 1 1.89 -8.51 -0.77
C MET A 1 3.05 -7.79 -1.43
N LEU A 2 4.26 -8.36 -1.46
CA LEU A 2 5.43 -7.70 -2.06
C LEU A 2 5.24 -7.35 -3.56
N GLU A 3 4.61 -8.23 -4.33
CA GLU A 3 4.28 -7.97 -5.75
C GLU A 3 3.46 -6.68 -5.95
N LEU A 4 2.41 -6.46 -5.13
CA LEU A 4 1.59 -5.24 -5.16
C LEU A 4 2.46 -4.00 -4.89
N ALA A 5 3.32 -4.07 -3.88
CA ALA A 5 4.16 -2.95 -3.50
C ALA A 5 5.22 -2.63 -4.58
N VAL A 6 5.81 -3.66 -5.20
CA VAL A 6 6.77 -3.48 -6.30
C VAL A 6 6.10 -2.87 -7.52
N LEU A 7 4.96 -3.43 -7.97
CA LEU A 7 4.21 -2.89 -9.11
C LEU A 7 3.73 -1.46 -8.84
N GLY A 8 3.28 -1.17 -7.62
CA GLY A 8 2.83 0.16 -7.21
C GLY A 8 3.93 1.22 -7.31
N LEU A 9 5.17 0.88 -6.95
CA LEU A 9 6.31 1.79 -7.09
C LEU A 9 6.79 1.91 -8.53
N LEU A 10 6.88 0.80 -9.26
CA LEU A 10 7.32 0.82 -10.67
C LEU A 10 6.33 1.52 -11.60
N LYS A 11 5.06 1.61 -11.22
CA LYS A 11 4.06 2.42 -11.92
C LYS A 11 4.33 3.93 -11.84
N GLU A 12 5.11 4.40 -10.86
CA GLU A 12 5.48 5.83 -10.75
C GLU A 12 6.66 6.17 -11.65
N SER A 13 7.67 5.31 -11.69
CA SER A 13 8.87 5.49 -12.50
C SER A 13 9.65 4.17 -12.59
N PRO A 14 10.38 3.91 -13.69
CA PRO A 14 11.38 2.85 -13.74
C PRO A 14 12.46 3.07 -12.67
N MET A 15 12.86 2.01 -11.97
CA MET A 15 13.75 2.12 -10.80
C MET A 15 14.72 0.94 -10.67
N HIS A 16 15.88 1.20 -10.06
CA HIS A 16 16.82 0.15 -9.70
C HIS A 16 16.32 -0.69 -8.52
N GLY A 17 16.70 -1.97 -8.47
CA GLY A 17 16.33 -2.86 -7.35
C GLY A 17 16.73 -2.34 -5.95
N TYR A 18 17.84 -1.61 -5.85
CA TYR A 18 18.25 -0.98 -4.58
C TYR A 18 17.34 0.21 -4.21
N GLU A 19 16.96 1.02 -5.19
CA GLU A 19 16.04 2.15 -4.99
C GLU A 19 14.64 1.66 -4.63
N LEU A 20 14.16 0.60 -5.29
CA LEU A 20 12.93 -0.09 -4.94
C LEU A 20 12.93 -0.51 -3.47
N ARG A 21 14.01 -1.12 -2.99
CA ARG A 21 14.13 -1.50 -1.58
C ARG A 21 14.03 -0.28 -0.64
N LYS A 22 14.72 0.81 -0.99
CA LYS A 22 14.70 2.05 -0.20
C LYS A 22 13.27 2.60 -0.12
N ARG A 23 12.60 2.79 -1.26
CA ARG A 23 11.22 3.29 -1.30
C ARG A 23 10.21 2.36 -0.65
N LEU A 24 10.36 1.03 -0.78
CA LEU A 24 9.53 0.07 -0.06
C LEU A 24 9.65 0.22 1.46
N THR A 25 10.87 0.48 1.96
CA THR A 25 11.13 0.68 3.39
C THR A 25 10.57 2.01 3.88
N GLU A 26 10.65 3.07 3.07
CA GLU A 26 10.05 4.38 3.36
C GLU A 26 8.52 4.32 3.37
N LEU A 27 7.92 3.64 2.39
CA LEU A 27 6.47 3.53 2.25
C LEU A 27 5.82 2.66 3.34
N LEU A 28 6.42 1.50 3.64
CA LEU A 28 5.83 0.51 4.55
C LEU A 28 6.37 0.61 5.97
N GLY A 29 7.37 1.46 6.19
CA GLY A 29 8.06 1.62 7.45
C GLY A 29 9.08 0.49 7.73
N PRO A 30 9.97 0.71 8.72
CA PRO A 30 11.05 -0.22 9.04
C PRO A 30 10.55 -1.58 9.56
N PHE A 31 9.36 -1.61 10.18
CA PHE A 31 8.78 -2.82 10.78
C PHE A 31 8.10 -3.75 9.77
N ARG A 32 7.78 -3.28 8.56
CA ARG A 32 7.28 -4.11 7.45
C ARG A 32 8.26 -4.18 6.27
N ALA A 33 9.51 -3.77 6.48
CA ALA A 33 10.53 -3.81 5.45
C ALA A 33 10.76 -5.26 5.02
N PHE A 34 10.31 -5.61 3.82
CA PHE A 34 10.57 -6.92 3.22
C PHE A 34 12.07 -7.21 3.20
N SER A 35 12.46 -8.39 3.66
CA SER A 35 13.89 -8.75 3.74
C SER A 35 14.53 -8.82 2.35
N TYR A 36 15.84 -8.57 2.28
CA TYR A 36 16.66 -8.73 1.06
C TYR A 36 16.43 -10.07 0.36
N GLY A 37 16.18 -11.13 1.16
CA GLY A 37 15.93 -12.48 0.69
C GLY A 37 14.62 -12.67 -0.07
N SER A 38 13.66 -11.74 0.06
CA SER A 38 12.36 -11.84 -0.60
C SER A 38 12.23 -10.96 -1.86
N LEU A 39 12.91 -9.81 -1.91
CA LEU A 39 12.79 -8.86 -3.03
C LEU A 39 13.31 -9.43 -4.35
N TYR A 40 14.58 -9.83 -4.41
CA TYR A 40 15.20 -10.25 -5.67
C TYR A 40 14.64 -11.56 -6.25
N PRO A 41 14.23 -12.55 -5.44
CA PRO A 41 13.47 -13.69 -5.98
C PRO A 41 12.12 -13.26 -6.54
N THR A 42 11.43 -12.32 -5.88
CA THR A 42 10.15 -11.80 -6.36
C THR A 42 10.31 -11.04 -7.68
N LEU A 43 11.32 -10.18 -7.81
CA LEU A 43 11.63 -9.49 -9.06
C LEU A 43 11.93 -10.48 -10.19
N ARG A 44 12.74 -11.51 -9.93
CA ARG A 44 13.01 -12.56 -10.92
C ARG A 44 11.75 -13.30 -11.36
N ARG A 45 10.85 -13.62 -10.42
CA ARG A 45 9.57 -14.24 -10.74
C ARG A 45 8.70 -13.30 -11.57
N MET A 46 8.52 -12.05 -11.14
CA MET A 46 7.71 -11.06 -11.85
C MET A 46 8.21 -10.80 -13.27
N GLN A 47 9.53 -10.81 -13.49
CA GLN A 47 10.12 -10.69 -14.81
C GLN A 47 9.86 -11.93 -15.68
N ALA A 48 9.97 -13.13 -15.10
CA ALA A 48 9.62 -14.37 -15.78
C ALA A 48 8.13 -14.43 -16.14
N ASP A 49 7.27 -13.88 -15.29
CA ASP A 49 5.82 -13.75 -15.50
C ASP A 49 5.46 -12.60 -16.47
N GLY A 50 6.45 -11.87 -16.98
CA GLY A 50 6.26 -10.76 -17.92
C GLY A 50 5.62 -9.51 -17.31
N LEU A 51 5.54 -9.40 -15.98
CA LEU A 51 4.94 -8.26 -15.26
C LEU A 51 5.87 -7.05 -15.21
N ILE A 52 7.18 -7.28 -15.29
CA ILE A 52 8.22 -6.25 -15.33
C ILE A 52 9.27 -6.59 -16.39
N ALA A 53 9.90 -5.58 -16.96
CA ALA A 53 11.00 -5.70 -17.91
C ALA A 53 12.27 -5.06 -17.33
N GLU A 54 13.44 -5.54 -17.78
CA GLU A 54 14.71 -4.83 -17.56
C GLU A 54 14.93 -3.84 -18.69
N ASP A 55 15.29 -2.60 -18.36
CA ASP A 55 15.70 -1.61 -19.36
C ASP A 55 16.99 -2.08 -20.08
N PRO A 56 16.93 -2.34 -21.40
CA PRO A 56 18.06 -2.83 -22.17
C PRO A 56 19.21 -1.82 -22.32
N LEU A 57 19.01 -0.54 -22.02
CA LEU A 57 20.04 0.49 -22.16
C LEU A 57 21.09 0.48 -21.04
N ASN A 58 20.87 -0.29 -19.96
CA ASN A 58 21.72 -0.33 -18.77
C ASN A 58 22.65 -1.58 -18.70
N GLU A 59 23.13 -2.07 -19.85
CA GLU A 59 24.07 -3.20 -19.94
C GLU A 59 25.49 -2.85 -19.48
N GLY A 60 25.72 -2.85 -18.16
CA GLY A 60 27.07 -2.90 -17.58
C GLY A 60 27.64 -4.34 -17.49
N GLN A 61 28.97 -4.49 -17.55
CA GLN A 61 29.64 -5.78 -17.43
C GLN A 61 29.77 -6.26 -15.95
N GLY A 62 29.59 -7.56 -15.69
CA GLY A 62 29.95 -8.24 -14.43
C GLY A 62 29.00 -8.04 -13.22
N LEU A 63 29.51 -8.19 -11.98
CA LEU A 63 28.77 -8.00 -10.72
C LEU A 63 28.05 -6.63 -10.62
N ARG A 64 28.58 -5.61 -11.33
CA ARG A 64 27.96 -4.29 -11.47
C ARG A 64 26.63 -4.32 -12.23
N ARG A 65 26.40 -5.32 -13.11
CA ARG A 65 25.13 -5.57 -13.81
C ARG A 65 23.99 -5.82 -12.83
N ARG A 66 24.22 -6.67 -11.82
CA ARG A 66 23.17 -7.07 -10.85
C ARG A 66 22.75 -5.92 -9.93
N ALA A 67 23.63 -4.94 -9.72
CA ALA A 67 23.38 -3.74 -8.92
C ALA A 67 22.70 -2.59 -9.70
N ARG A 68 22.72 -2.61 -11.03
CA ARG A 68 22.23 -1.52 -11.91
C ARG A 68 21.01 -1.86 -12.76
N LYS A 69 20.43 -3.05 -12.66
CA LYS A 69 19.18 -3.38 -13.38
C LYS A 69 18.07 -2.40 -12.99
N VAL A 70 17.65 -1.58 -13.96
CA VAL A 70 16.42 -0.78 -13.88
C VAL A 70 15.29 -1.70 -14.28
N TYR A 71 14.24 -1.73 -13.46
CA TYR A 71 13.02 -2.43 -13.78
C TYR A 71 11.95 -1.43 -14.19
N GLU A 72 11.15 -1.81 -15.17
CA GLU A 72 9.98 -1.06 -15.63
C GLU A 72 8.76 -1.99 -15.60
N VAL A 73 7.59 -1.44 -15.30
CA VAL A 73 6.34 -2.19 -15.32
C VAL A 73 5.85 -2.37 -16.76
N THR A 74 5.37 -3.57 -17.10
CA THR A 74 4.79 -3.84 -18.42
C THR A 74 3.28 -3.59 -18.42
N GLU A 75 2.64 -3.65 -19.59
CA GLU A 75 1.17 -3.66 -19.70
C GLU A 75 0.52 -4.79 -18.87
N ALA A 76 1.11 -5.99 -18.89
CA ALA A 76 0.66 -7.10 -18.06
C ALA A 76 0.82 -6.78 -16.55
N GLY A 77 1.91 -6.10 -16.17
CA GLY A 77 2.12 -5.59 -14.82
C GLY A 77 1.10 -4.55 -14.39
N HIS A 78 0.68 -3.66 -15.30
CA HIS A 78 -0.36 -2.67 -15.05
C HIS A 78 -1.73 -3.32 -14.82
N ALA A 79 -2.13 -4.28 -15.66
CA ALA A 79 -3.36 -5.04 -15.49
C ALA A 79 -3.33 -5.81 -14.15
N ARG A 80 -2.21 -6.49 -13.87
CA ARG A 80 -2.01 -7.21 -12.61
C ARG A 80 -2.09 -6.30 -11.38
N PHE A 81 -1.54 -5.09 -11.46
CA PHE A 81 -1.66 -4.12 -10.37
C PHE A 81 -3.12 -3.74 -10.12
N ALA A 82 -3.89 -3.47 -11.18
CA ALA A 82 -5.32 -3.16 -11.07
C ALA A 82 -6.11 -4.29 -10.40
N ASP A 83 -5.84 -5.54 -10.78
CA ASP A 83 -6.45 -6.72 -10.14
C ASP A 83 -6.09 -6.81 -8.66
N LEU A 84 -4.81 -6.59 -8.32
CA LEU A 84 -4.32 -6.70 -6.95
C LEU A 84 -4.94 -5.66 -6.02
N VAL A 85 -5.09 -4.40 -6.46
CA VAL A 85 -5.72 -3.35 -5.65
C VAL A 85 -7.23 -3.57 -5.49
N ALA A 86 -7.89 -4.13 -6.50
CA ALA A 86 -9.33 -4.42 -6.44
C ALA A 86 -9.66 -5.71 -5.65
N ASN A 87 -8.66 -6.55 -5.36
CA ASN A 87 -8.86 -7.81 -4.64
C ASN A 87 -9.22 -7.56 -3.17
N THR A 88 -10.29 -8.19 -2.68
CA THR A 88 -10.78 -8.04 -1.30
C THR A 88 -10.69 -9.34 -0.49
N GLY A 89 -9.75 -10.22 -0.83
CA GLY A 89 -9.57 -11.51 -0.15
C GLY A 89 -8.96 -11.38 1.25
N PRO A 90 -9.10 -12.41 2.11
CA PRO A 90 -8.65 -12.38 3.52
C PRO A 90 -7.19 -12.00 3.76
N GLN A 91 -6.31 -12.40 2.84
CA GLN A 91 -4.90 -12.07 2.89
C GLN A 91 -4.65 -10.54 2.87
N ASN A 92 -5.57 -9.75 2.30
CA ASN A 92 -5.41 -8.31 2.10
C ASN A 92 -5.78 -7.48 3.33
N TYR A 93 -6.52 -8.04 4.30
CA TYR A 93 -6.82 -7.41 5.58
C TYR A 93 -6.19 -8.12 6.78
N SER A 94 -5.29 -9.07 6.52
CA SER A 94 -4.44 -9.69 7.54
C SER A 94 -3.49 -8.70 8.21
N ASP A 95 -2.94 -9.08 9.37
CA ASP A 95 -1.96 -8.24 10.09
C ASP A 95 -0.77 -7.85 9.21
N ASP A 96 -0.30 -8.76 8.36
CA ASP A 96 0.82 -8.55 7.43
C ASP A 96 0.40 -7.86 6.11
N GLY A 97 -0.84 -8.06 5.67
CA GLY A 97 -1.33 -7.59 4.38
C GLY A 97 -1.91 -6.18 4.38
N PHE A 98 -2.62 -5.82 5.46
CA PHE A 98 -3.45 -4.62 5.50
C PHE A 98 -2.67 -3.32 5.24
N GLY A 99 -1.50 -3.16 5.88
CA GLY A 99 -0.71 -1.93 5.76
C GLY A 99 -0.23 -1.65 4.33
N VAL A 100 0.04 -2.69 3.54
CA VAL A 100 0.45 -2.50 2.13
C VAL A 100 -0.73 -2.03 1.30
N HIS A 101 -1.93 -2.60 1.49
CA HIS A 101 -3.13 -2.14 0.79
C HIS A 101 -3.47 -0.70 1.14
N LEU A 102 -3.44 -0.37 2.43
CA LEU A 102 -3.68 0.98 2.92
C LEU A 102 -2.77 2.02 2.23
N ALA A 103 -1.49 1.68 2.03
CA ALA A 103 -0.53 2.55 1.34
C ALA A 103 -0.91 2.87 -0.13
N PHE A 104 -1.76 2.05 -0.76
CA PHE A 104 -2.23 2.23 -2.14
C PHE A 104 -3.74 2.50 -2.25
N PHE A 105 -4.41 2.89 -1.16
CA PHE A 105 -5.85 3.21 -1.19
C PHE A 105 -6.19 4.34 -2.16
N ASN A 106 -5.29 5.31 -2.37
CA ASN A 106 -5.46 6.35 -3.39
C ASN A 106 -5.64 5.82 -4.83
N ARG A 107 -5.19 4.58 -5.10
CA ARG A 107 -5.27 3.89 -6.39
C ARG A 107 -6.23 2.69 -6.35
N THR A 108 -6.93 2.48 -5.24
CA THR A 108 -7.84 1.37 -5.02
C THR A 108 -9.29 1.83 -5.22
N PRO A 109 -10.14 1.08 -5.94
CA PRO A 109 -11.57 1.41 -6.08
C PRO A 109 -12.27 1.57 -4.72
N ALA A 110 -13.22 2.50 -4.61
CA ALA A 110 -13.85 2.84 -3.32
C ALA A 110 -14.57 1.65 -2.67
N ASP A 111 -15.28 0.85 -3.47
CA ASP A 111 -15.95 -0.38 -3.01
C ASP A 111 -14.95 -1.42 -2.48
N ALA A 112 -13.78 -1.53 -3.11
CA ALA A 112 -12.70 -2.40 -2.65
C ALA A 112 -12.08 -1.88 -1.34
N ARG A 113 -11.85 -0.57 -1.20
CA ARG A 113 -11.37 0.05 0.04
C ARG A 113 -12.30 -0.26 1.22
N ILE A 114 -13.60 -0.02 1.05
CA ILE A 114 -14.61 -0.31 2.08
C ILE A 114 -14.60 -1.79 2.46
N ARG A 115 -14.62 -2.71 1.47
CA ARG A 115 -14.58 -4.15 1.74
C ARG A 115 -13.33 -4.59 2.50
N ILE A 116 -12.16 -4.03 2.18
CA ILE A 116 -10.91 -4.31 2.90
C ILE A 116 -10.97 -3.78 4.34
N LEU A 117 -11.45 -2.54 4.52
CA LEU A 117 -11.60 -1.93 5.84
C LEU A 117 -12.58 -2.70 6.74
N GLU A 118 -13.73 -3.11 6.20
CA GLU A 118 -14.71 -3.93 6.92
C GLU A 118 -14.15 -5.32 7.26
N GLY A 119 -13.42 -5.94 6.33
CA GLY A 119 -12.73 -7.20 6.57
C GLY A 119 -11.72 -7.08 7.72
N ARG A 120 -10.92 -6.01 7.71
CA ARG A 120 -9.97 -5.71 8.79
C ARG A 120 -10.69 -5.49 10.11
N ARG A 121 -11.76 -4.71 10.12
CA ARG A 121 -12.54 -4.43 11.33
C ARG A 121 -13.04 -5.73 11.96
N ARG A 122 -13.68 -6.61 11.18
CA ARG A 122 -14.16 -7.90 11.67
C ARG A 122 -13.06 -8.72 12.33
N GLN A 123 -11.90 -8.85 11.66
CA GLN A 123 -10.77 -9.62 12.19
C GLN A 123 -10.24 -9.04 13.51
N VAL A 124 -10.13 -7.72 13.61
CA VAL A 124 -9.63 -7.06 14.82
C VAL A 124 -10.66 -7.14 15.96
N GLU A 125 -11.96 -7.06 15.64
CA GLU A 125 -13.04 -7.24 16.62
C GLU A 125 -13.06 -8.66 17.19
N GLU A 126 -12.92 -9.68 16.35
CA GLU A 126 -12.78 -11.08 16.78
C GLU A 126 -11.57 -11.28 17.69
N ARG A 127 -10.41 -10.74 17.28
CA ARG A 127 -9.18 -10.77 18.11
C ARG A 127 -9.38 -10.08 19.45
N ARG A 128 -10.02 -8.91 19.45
CA ARG A 128 -10.33 -8.12 20.66
C ARG A 128 -11.19 -8.93 21.63
N GLU A 129 -12.22 -9.61 21.13
CA GLU A 129 -13.12 -10.38 21.99
C GLU A 129 -12.42 -11.61 22.58
N SER A 130 -11.65 -12.33 21.77
CA SER A 130 -10.83 -13.45 22.25
C SER A 130 -9.81 -13.03 23.34
N LEU A 131 -9.21 -11.84 23.22
CA LEU A 131 -8.32 -11.29 24.24
C LEU A 131 -9.06 -10.96 25.54
N ARG A 132 -10.26 -10.41 25.47
CA ARG A 132 -11.10 -10.13 26.66
C ARG A 132 -11.45 -11.41 27.40
N GLU A 133 -11.90 -12.44 26.69
CA GLU A 133 -12.21 -13.74 27.27
C GLU A 133 -10.97 -14.41 27.89
N THR A 134 -9.82 -14.28 27.25
CA THR A 134 -8.56 -14.80 27.77
C THR A 134 -8.20 -14.11 29.08
N ILE A 135 -8.20 -12.77 29.12
CA ILE A 135 -7.92 -11.99 30.33
C ILE A 135 -8.90 -12.31 31.46
N ALA A 136 -10.20 -12.48 31.15
CA ALA A 136 -11.22 -12.79 32.14
C ALA A 136 -11.02 -14.18 32.79
N ARG A 137 -10.55 -15.17 32.02
CA ARG A 137 -10.28 -16.53 32.51
C ARG A 137 -8.95 -16.65 33.24
N MET A 138 -8.04 -15.69 33.08
CA MET A 138 -6.71 -15.70 33.70
C MET A 138 -6.78 -15.35 35.20
N SER A 139 -7.17 -16.33 36.02
CA SER A 139 -6.99 -16.29 37.49
C SER A 139 -5.61 -16.84 37.85
N GLY A 140 -4.82 -16.14 38.68
CA GLY A 140 -3.53 -16.65 39.20
C GLY A 140 -2.35 -16.76 38.22
N HIS A 141 -2.41 -16.11 37.06
CA HIS A 141 -1.33 -16.14 36.06
C HIS A 141 -0.17 -15.19 36.39
N ASP A 142 0.99 -15.44 35.78
CA ASP A 142 2.14 -14.52 35.79
C ASP A 142 1.71 -13.10 35.41
N ARG A 143 2.11 -12.13 36.24
CA ARG A 143 1.76 -10.71 36.12
C ARG A 143 2.11 -10.19 34.72
N TYR A 144 3.27 -10.57 34.17
CA TYR A 144 3.74 -10.05 32.89
C TYR A 144 2.96 -10.62 31.71
N THR A 145 2.59 -11.89 31.75
CA THR A 145 1.71 -12.50 30.75
C THR A 145 0.37 -11.77 30.67
N ARG A 146 -0.23 -11.41 31.81
CA ARG A 146 -1.46 -10.61 31.83
C ARG A 146 -1.27 -9.22 31.22
N GLN A 147 -0.13 -8.56 31.49
CA GLN A 147 0.18 -7.26 30.88
C GLN A 147 0.36 -7.36 29.36
N LEU A 148 0.93 -8.44 28.84
CA LEU A 148 1.07 -8.67 27.40
C LEU A 148 -0.30 -8.75 26.69
N HIS A 149 -1.24 -9.50 27.27
CA HIS A 149 -2.61 -9.57 26.75
C HIS A 149 -3.35 -8.23 26.85
N GLN A 150 -3.16 -7.50 27.95
CA GLN A 150 -3.74 -6.17 28.14
C GLN A 150 -3.26 -5.19 27.07
N LEU A 151 -1.96 -5.14 26.79
CA LEU A 151 -1.38 -4.32 25.72
C LEU A 151 -1.97 -4.68 24.35
N SER A 152 -2.14 -5.97 24.07
CA SER A 152 -2.73 -6.46 22.81
C SER A 152 -4.21 -6.08 22.67
N LEU A 153 -4.94 -6.08 23.79
CA LEU A 153 -6.35 -5.67 23.85
C LEU A 153 -6.48 -4.18 23.56
N GLU A 154 -5.71 -3.33 24.25
CA GLU A 154 -5.71 -1.88 24.05
C GLU A 154 -5.34 -1.49 22.62
N SER A 155 -4.35 -2.18 22.03
CA SER A 155 -3.98 -2.01 20.62
C SER A 155 -5.15 -2.34 19.69
N SER A 156 -5.84 -3.45 19.92
CA SER A 156 -7.00 -3.87 19.11
C SER A 156 -8.18 -2.91 19.26
N GLU A 157 -8.44 -2.40 20.47
CA GLU A 157 -9.50 -1.40 20.70
C GLU A 157 -9.23 -0.08 19.98
N ARG A 158 -7.98 0.39 20.02
CA ARG A 158 -7.56 1.59 19.29
C ARG A 158 -7.73 1.39 17.79
N GLU A 159 -7.32 0.23 17.27
CA GLU A 159 -7.44 -0.09 15.85
C GLU A 159 -8.90 -0.14 15.38
N VAL A 160 -9.80 -0.77 16.15
CA VAL A 160 -11.25 -0.80 15.82
C VAL A 160 -11.84 0.62 15.75
N ARG A 161 -11.50 1.49 16.71
CA ARG A 161 -11.97 2.89 16.69
C ARG A 161 -11.51 3.61 15.43
N TRP A 162 -10.21 3.52 15.13
CA TRP A 162 -9.63 4.12 13.93
C TRP A 162 -10.26 3.58 12.63
N LEU A 163 -10.51 2.27 12.54
CA LEU A 163 -11.17 1.67 11.38
C LEU A 163 -12.60 2.18 11.20
N ASN A 164 -13.37 2.32 12.28
CA ASN A 164 -14.73 2.85 12.22
C ASN A 164 -14.76 4.31 11.76
N GLU A 165 -13.85 5.15 12.25
CA GLU A 165 -13.69 6.54 11.80
C GLU A 165 -13.32 6.62 10.32
N LEU A 166 -12.39 5.78 9.87
CA LEU A 166 -11.95 5.75 8.47
C LEU A 166 -13.06 5.25 7.53
N ILE A 167 -13.78 4.19 7.89
CA ILE A 167 -14.95 3.70 7.14
C ILE A 167 -16.03 4.79 7.05
N SER A 168 -16.30 5.49 8.15
CA SER A 168 -17.28 6.58 8.17
C SER A 168 -16.88 7.71 7.24
N THR A 169 -15.58 8.04 7.18
CA THR A 169 -15.05 9.08 6.28
C THR A 169 -15.14 8.66 4.81
N GLU A 170 -14.87 7.39 4.50
CA GLU A 170 -14.95 6.87 3.13
C GLU A 170 -16.39 6.69 2.61
N THR A 171 -17.35 6.47 3.52
CA THR A 171 -18.78 6.32 3.18
C THR A 171 -19.55 7.63 3.21
N ALA A 172 -19.01 8.68 3.85
CA ALA A 172 -19.59 10.00 3.80
C ALA A 172 -19.66 10.48 2.34
N PRO A 173 -20.80 11.02 1.88
CA PRO A 173 -20.91 11.55 0.52
C PRO A 173 -19.86 12.64 0.33
N GLN A 174 -18.93 12.43 -0.60
CA GLN A 174 -17.96 13.47 -0.96
C GLN A 174 -18.73 14.65 -1.53
N SER A 175 -18.88 15.71 -0.74
CA SER A 175 -19.21 17.03 -1.26
C SER A 175 -18.09 17.41 -2.24
N HIS A 176 -18.35 17.26 -3.54
CA HIS A 176 -17.45 17.62 -4.62
C HIS A 176 -16.93 19.05 -4.41
N ASN A 177 -15.69 19.19 -3.96
CA ASN A 177 -14.98 20.46 -4.03
C ASN A 177 -14.32 20.52 -5.42
N SER A 178 -15.13 20.89 -6.40
CA SER A 178 -14.67 21.31 -7.72
C SER A 178 -13.91 22.63 -7.58
N THR A 179 -12.62 22.58 -7.25
CA THR A 179 -11.74 23.73 -7.46
C THR A 179 -11.47 23.81 -8.96
N THR A 180 -12.40 24.42 -9.69
CA THR A 180 -12.14 24.94 -11.03
C THR A 180 -11.14 26.09 -10.87
N PRO A 181 -9.92 26.02 -11.46
CA PRO A 181 -9.05 27.20 -11.48
C PRO A 181 -9.70 28.27 -12.36
N PRO A 182 -9.56 29.57 -12.03
CA PRO A 182 -10.02 30.63 -12.93
C PRO A 182 -9.26 30.53 -14.25
N SER A 183 -9.99 30.31 -15.35
CA SER A 183 -9.48 30.58 -16.69
C SER A 183 -9.33 32.10 -16.84
N GLU A 184 -8.13 32.62 -16.63
CA GLU A 184 -7.75 33.92 -17.17
C GLU A 184 -7.52 33.77 -18.67
N LEU A 185 -8.53 34.20 -19.42
CA LEU A 185 -8.50 34.36 -20.86
C LEU A 185 -7.42 35.39 -21.22
N HIS A 186 -6.49 34.91 -22.04
CA HIS A 186 -5.56 35.67 -22.86
C HIS A 186 -6.33 36.78 -23.63
N GLN A 187 -6.16 38.04 -23.26
CA GLN A 187 -6.44 39.17 -24.15
C GLN A 187 -5.15 39.52 -24.89
N THR A 188 -5.03 38.96 -26.09
CA THR A 188 -4.24 39.56 -27.17
C THR A 188 -5.16 40.49 -27.95
N GLU A 189 -5.14 41.78 -27.61
CA GLU A 189 -5.46 42.86 -28.54
C GLU A 189 -4.13 43.62 -28.70
N GLY A 190 -3.48 43.65 -29.86
CA GLY A 190 -4.07 43.93 -31.16
C GLY A 190 -3.97 45.43 -31.39
N GLU A 191 -2.75 45.93 -31.52
CA GLU A 191 -2.41 47.29 -31.96
C GLU A 191 -2.97 47.53 -33.37
N PRO A 192 -3.53 48.73 -33.62
CA PRO A 192 -3.27 49.36 -34.90
C PRO A 192 -2.80 50.81 -34.73
N ASP A 193 -1.61 51.02 -35.27
CA ASP A 193 -1.11 52.22 -35.94
C ASP A 193 -2.21 53.11 -36.53
N HIS A 194 -2.26 54.38 -36.11
CA HIS A 194 -2.71 55.54 -36.91
C HIS A 194 -2.40 56.86 -36.18
N GLY A 195 -1.50 57.67 -36.74
CA GLY A 195 -1.45 59.13 -36.54
C GLY A 195 -0.10 59.72 -36.18
#